data_AF-M2UJU2-F1
#
_entry.id   AF-M2UJU2-F1
#
_cell.length_a   1.000
_cell.length_b   1.000
_cell.length_c   1.000
_cell.angle_alpha   90.00
_cell.angle_beta   90.00
_cell.angle_gamma   90.00
#
_symmetry.space_group_name_H-M   'P 1'
#
loop_
_entity.id
_entity.type
_entity.pdbx_description
1 polymer ?
#
loop_
_entity_poly.entity_id
_entity_poly.type
_entity_poly.pdbx_seq_one_letter_code
_entity_poly.pdbx_strand_id
1 'polypeptide(L)'
;MIPSKTPPPPPPPPSAPPSSMQPMTFHTSFNPYSQPPPPPPPPPPPPPPPPPPPPPPPPASFDHLPFIPEWEVNTAHQFIPARSLGVPTNDISSHIVRIVPFRRNVFLMRHQAYGADYQEYEWLFRHADTGIWYEKASKSSSAKLAKCDTEPFSTAQDKVLAVPHAKPLSLELPKVWASAGLTTLLDDVSRGTDAASSSGSQYQSTSLAQSEAMPLVYCLVISTFDADHTFPQEAHYKGRHIYKLIKCGSREAAVLEAFYAAGVHGWNVLFTCVMRLGDEFEEKPGKAMKVRLAQLAREEAEAEKEGVRVFY
;
A
#
# COMPACT_ATOMS: atom_id res chain seq x y z
N MET A 1 25.37 40.75 -25.66
CA MET A 1 26.10 39.50 -25.90
C MET A 1 25.09 38.36 -25.81
N ILE A 2 24.79 37.71 -26.93
CA ILE A 2 23.78 36.64 -27.03
C ILE A 2 24.51 35.31 -26.73
N PRO A 3 24.04 34.49 -25.78
CA PRO A 3 24.68 33.21 -25.49
C PRO A 3 24.45 32.24 -26.66
N SER A 4 25.54 31.75 -27.21
CA SER A 4 25.60 30.65 -28.17
C SER A 4 24.99 29.38 -27.55
N LYS A 5 23.84 28.95 -28.08
CA LYS A 5 23.19 27.68 -27.72
C LYS A 5 23.89 26.56 -28.47
N THR A 6 24.63 25.72 -27.77
CA THR A 6 25.22 24.51 -28.33
C THR A 6 24.11 23.50 -28.69
N PRO A 7 24.20 22.84 -29.87
CA PRO A 7 23.20 21.87 -30.30
C PRO A 7 23.26 20.59 -29.45
N PRO A 8 22.11 19.93 -29.21
CA PRO A 8 22.05 18.68 -28.47
C PRO A 8 22.73 17.53 -29.23
N PRO A 9 23.32 16.55 -28.50
CA PRO A 9 23.95 15.39 -29.11
C PRO A 9 22.93 14.50 -29.83
N PRO A 10 23.35 13.78 -30.89
CA PRO A 10 22.47 12.87 -31.63
C PRO A 10 22.03 11.66 -30.78
N PRO A 11 20.83 11.11 -31.04
CA PRO A 11 20.34 9.94 -30.33
C PRO A 11 21.19 8.68 -30.63
N PRO A 12 21.30 7.75 -29.67
CA PRO A 12 22.02 6.50 -29.86
C PRO A 12 21.34 5.60 -30.91
N PRO A 13 22.10 4.79 -31.66
CA PRO A 13 21.56 3.88 -32.65
C PRO A 13 20.71 2.75 -32.02
N PRO A 14 19.67 2.26 -32.72
CA PRO A 14 18.82 1.18 -32.23
C PRO A 14 19.61 -0.13 -32.04
N SER A 15 19.35 -0.81 -30.92
CA SER A 15 19.96 -2.10 -30.60
C SER A 15 19.54 -3.18 -31.59
N ALA A 16 20.51 -3.98 -32.04
CA ALA A 16 20.31 -5.06 -33.00
C ALA A 16 19.37 -6.16 -32.47
N PRO A 17 18.58 -6.82 -33.34
CA PRO A 17 17.70 -7.92 -32.95
C PRO A 17 18.49 -9.15 -32.48
N PRO A 18 17.94 -9.96 -31.55
CA PRO A 18 18.59 -11.17 -31.07
C PRO A 18 18.71 -12.23 -32.18
N SER A 19 19.91 -12.80 -32.29
CA SER A 19 20.28 -13.83 -33.25
C SER A 19 19.46 -15.11 -33.14
N SER A 20 19.22 -15.69 -34.31
CA SER A 20 18.43 -16.88 -34.64
C SER A 20 18.71 -18.12 -33.77
N MET A 21 17.62 -18.83 -33.48
CA MET A 21 17.58 -20.21 -32.98
C MET A 21 18.41 -21.16 -33.85
N GLN A 22 19.26 -21.97 -33.23
CA GLN A 22 19.94 -23.09 -33.89
C GLN A 22 19.13 -24.39 -33.76
N PRO A 23 19.03 -25.19 -34.84
CA PRO A 23 18.38 -26.50 -34.81
C PRO A 23 19.31 -27.60 -34.27
N MET A 24 18.81 -28.41 -33.35
CA MET A 24 19.50 -29.59 -32.82
C MET A 24 19.38 -30.76 -33.82
N THR A 25 20.49 -31.16 -34.43
CA THR A 25 20.57 -32.36 -35.30
C THR A 25 21.02 -33.58 -34.49
N PHE A 26 20.19 -34.61 -34.43
CA PHE A 26 20.55 -35.91 -33.85
C PHE A 26 21.22 -36.79 -34.91
N HIS A 27 22.46 -37.21 -34.65
CA HIS A 27 23.18 -38.18 -35.48
C HIS A 27 22.85 -39.60 -35.04
N THR A 28 22.17 -40.36 -35.91
CA THR A 28 21.87 -41.78 -35.72
C THR A 28 22.89 -42.62 -36.49
N SER A 29 23.85 -43.22 -35.80
CA SER A 29 24.80 -44.17 -36.40
C SER A 29 24.32 -45.61 -36.13
N PHE A 30 23.87 -46.31 -37.18
CA PHE A 30 23.47 -47.72 -37.14
C PHE A 30 24.69 -48.60 -37.49
N ASN A 31 25.11 -49.48 -36.59
CA ASN A 31 26.23 -50.40 -36.77
C ASN A 31 25.69 -51.84 -36.96
N PRO A 32 25.81 -52.48 -38.14
CA PRO A 32 25.07 -53.71 -38.49
C PRO A 32 25.69 -55.06 -38.04
N TYR A 33 26.67 -55.09 -37.13
CA TYR A 33 27.38 -56.34 -36.75
C TYR A 33 27.48 -56.62 -35.24
N SER A 34 26.47 -56.29 -34.46
CA SER A 34 26.47 -56.57 -33.01
C SER A 34 25.82 -57.92 -32.71
N GLN A 35 26.63 -58.91 -32.33
CA GLN A 35 26.18 -60.18 -31.75
C GLN A 35 25.20 -59.93 -30.58
N PRO A 36 24.12 -60.73 -30.44
CA PRO A 36 23.20 -60.59 -29.33
C PRO A 36 23.93 -60.89 -28.01
N PRO A 37 23.83 -60.01 -27.00
CA PRO A 37 24.47 -60.23 -25.71
C PRO A 37 23.87 -61.47 -25.02
N PRO A 38 24.65 -62.19 -24.19
CA PRO A 38 24.15 -63.30 -23.41
C PRO A 38 22.98 -62.86 -22.52
N PRO A 39 22.01 -63.75 -22.25
CA PRO A 39 20.88 -63.43 -21.38
C PRO A 39 21.40 -63.00 -20.00
N PRO A 40 20.86 -61.91 -19.43
CA PRO A 40 21.27 -61.46 -18.11
C PRO A 40 20.97 -62.56 -17.07
N PRO A 41 21.81 -62.68 -16.02
CA PRO A 41 21.52 -63.57 -14.91
C PRO A 41 20.15 -63.20 -14.29
N PRO A 42 19.42 -64.19 -13.75
CA PRO A 42 18.16 -63.91 -13.08
C PRO A 42 18.38 -62.89 -11.95
N PRO A 43 17.49 -61.90 -11.80
CA PRO A 43 17.64 -60.89 -10.78
C PRO A 43 17.65 -61.56 -9.39
N PRO A 44 18.47 -61.07 -8.45
CA PRO A 44 18.42 -61.54 -7.07
C PRO A 44 17.00 -61.37 -6.53
N PRO A 45 16.53 -62.27 -5.64
CA PRO A 45 15.23 -62.13 -5.01
C PRO A 45 15.14 -60.74 -4.35
N PRO A 46 13.98 -60.06 -4.47
CA PRO A 46 13.82 -58.75 -3.86
C PRO A 46 14.09 -58.84 -2.36
N PRO A 47 14.81 -57.87 -1.77
CA PRO A 47 14.96 -57.83 -0.33
C PRO A 47 13.58 -57.81 0.33
N PRO A 48 13.42 -58.42 1.53
CA PRO A 48 12.16 -58.34 2.25
C PRO A 48 11.75 -56.87 2.40
N PRO A 49 10.45 -56.55 2.27
CA PRO A 49 9.99 -55.18 2.41
C PRO A 49 10.45 -54.64 3.77
N PRO A 50 10.99 -53.42 3.83
CA PRO A 50 11.33 -52.81 5.10
C PRO A 50 10.09 -52.80 6.00
N PRO A 51 10.23 -52.99 7.33
CA PRO A 51 9.10 -52.85 8.23
C PRO A 51 8.43 -51.50 7.97
N PRO A 52 7.08 -51.44 8.00
CA PRO A 52 6.38 -50.18 7.79
C PRO A 52 6.94 -49.15 8.77
N PRO A 53 7.23 -47.92 8.30
CA PRO A 53 7.68 -46.87 9.21
C PRO A 53 6.64 -46.73 10.32
N PRO A 54 7.06 -46.49 11.58
CA PRO A 54 6.11 -46.21 12.64
C PRO A 54 5.19 -45.07 12.19
N PRO A 55 3.88 -45.14 12.49
CA PRO A 55 2.97 -44.08 12.12
C PRO A 55 3.53 -42.75 12.63
N PRO A 56 3.54 -41.69 11.80
CA PRO A 56 4.02 -40.39 12.25
C PRO A 56 3.25 -40.02 13.53
N PRO A 57 3.92 -39.48 14.56
CA PRO A 57 3.21 -38.97 15.72
C PRO A 57 2.12 -38.02 15.24
N PRO A 58 0.90 -38.09 15.82
CA PRO A 58 -0.14 -37.14 15.47
C PRO A 58 0.46 -35.73 15.57
N PRO A 59 0.23 -34.86 14.58
CA PRO A 59 0.73 -33.50 14.63
C PRO A 59 0.33 -32.94 15.99
N ALA A 60 1.30 -32.44 16.75
CA ALA A 60 1.01 -31.77 18.00
C ALA A 60 -0.07 -30.76 17.67
N SER A 61 -1.26 -30.96 18.24
CA SER A 61 -2.37 -30.04 18.09
C SER A 61 -1.92 -28.73 18.71
N PHE A 62 -1.39 -27.84 17.86
CA PHE A 62 -1.05 -26.45 18.16
C PHE A 62 -2.32 -25.62 18.42
N ASP A 63 -3.42 -26.25 18.82
CA ASP A 63 -4.75 -25.65 18.85
C ASP A 63 -4.90 -24.61 19.97
N HIS A 64 -3.95 -24.49 20.91
CA HIS A 64 -4.18 -23.68 22.11
C HIS A 64 -2.98 -22.91 22.68
N LEU A 65 -1.87 -22.73 21.96
CA LEU A 65 -0.93 -21.70 22.41
C LEU A 65 -1.59 -20.35 22.14
N PRO A 66 -1.94 -19.56 23.19
CA PRO A 66 -2.50 -18.24 22.95
C PRO A 66 -1.46 -17.47 22.15
N PHE A 67 -1.86 -16.95 20.98
CA PHE A 67 -1.04 -15.95 20.31
C PHE A 67 -0.93 -14.77 21.27
N ILE A 68 0.24 -14.63 21.91
CA ILE A 68 0.54 -13.49 22.78
C ILE A 68 1.13 -12.43 21.86
N PRO A 69 0.37 -11.38 21.52
CA PRO A 69 0.91 -10.29 20.73
C PRO A 69 2.07 -9.67 21.51
N GLU A 70 3.18 -9.42 20.82
CA GLU A 70 4.37 -8.83 21.43
C GLU A 70 4.10 -7.41 21.98
N TRP A 71 3.07 -6.73 21.45
CA TRP A 71 2.76 -5.33 21.74
C TRP A 71 1.28 -5.13 22.01
N GLU A 72 0.97 -4.40 23.08
CA GLU A 72 -0.38 -4.00 23.47
C GLU A 72 -0.48 -2.47 23.48
N VAL A 73 -1.58 -1.93 22.94
CA VAL A 73 -1.84 -0.49 22.90
C VAL A 73 -3.23 -0.17 23.45
N ASN A 74 -3.31 0.90 24.24
CA ASN A 74 -4.55 1.33 24.90
C ASN A 74 -5.14 2.60 24.27
N THR A 75 -4.35 3.36 23.52
CA THR A 75 -4.76 4.65 22.94
C THR A 75 -4.33 4.76 21.48
N ALA A 76 -5.01 5.62 20.73
CA ALA A 76 -4.69 5.87 19.32
C ALA A 76 -3.24 6.37 19.12
N HIS A 77 -2.72 7.19 20.06
CA HIS A 77 -1.34 7.71 20.02
C HIS A 77 -0.29 6.62 20.25
N GLN A 78 -0.59 5.61 21.08
CA GLN A 78 0.28 4.44 21.25
C GLN A 78 0.24 3.53 20.02
N PHE A 79 -0.93 3.46 19.36
CA PHE A 79 -1.12 2.65 18.17
C PHE A 79 -0.31 3.17 16.97
N ILE A 80 -0.41 4.48 16.69
CA ILE A 80 0.39 5.14 15.65
C ILE A 80 1.16 6.31 16.27
N PRO A 81 2.37 6.04 16.81
CA PRO A 81 3.16 7.06 17.48
C PRO A 81 3.66 8.11 16.49
N ALA A 82 3.73 9.34 16.99
CA ALA A 82 4.33 10.44 16.27
C ALA A 82 5.85 10.31 16.26
N ARG A 83 6.48 10.62 15.13
CA ARG A 83 7.90 10.53 14.88
C ARG A 83 8.44 11.93 14.62
N SER A 84 9.45 12.28 15.39
CA SER A 84 10.24 13.48 15.15
C SER A 84 11.21 13.28 13.99
N LEU A 85 11.33 14.31 13.16
CA LEU A 85 12.23 14.33 12.01
C LEU A 85 13.68 14.39 12.51
N GLY A 86 14.40 13.26 12.47
CA GLY A 86 15.83 13.22 12.80
C GLY A 86 16.27 12.02 13.62
N VAL A 87 15.34 11.25 14.19
CA VAL A 87 15.68 9.99 14.87
C VAL A 87 15.74 8.87 13.82
N PRO A 88 16.92 8.27 13.54
CA PRO A 88 17.01 7.14 12.63
C PRO A 88 16.24 5.96 13.22
N THR A 89 15.12 5.61 12.58
CA THR A 89 14.26 4.51 13.03
C THR A 89 14.76 3.21 12.42
N ASN A 90 15.43 2.38 13.22
CA ASN A 90 15.59 0.96 12.91
C ASN A 90 14.26 0.18 13.02
N ASP A 91 13.19 0.84 13.48
CA ASP A 91 11.86 0.28 13.71
C ASP A 91 10.96 0.43 12.47
N ILE A 92 11.35 -0.24 11.39
CA ILE A 92 10.58 -0.43 10.14
C ILE A 92 9.86 -1.81 10.17
N SER A 93 9.97 -2.55 11.27
CA SER A 93 9.38 -3.89 11.36
C SER A 93 7.84 -3.82 11.34
N SER A 94 7.26 -4.65 10.48
CA SER A 94 5.83 -4.94 10.55
C SER A 94 5.60 -5.93 11.68
N HIS A 95 4.60 -5.68 12.53
CA HIS A 95 4.35 -6.49 13.71
C HIS A 95 2.84 -6.54 14.03
N ILE A 96 2.45 -7.53 14.81
CA ILE A 96 1.06 -7.66 15.27
C ILE A 96 0.93 -6.93 16.61
N VAL A 97 -0.01 -6.00 16.67
CA VAL A 97 -0.33 -5.21 17.86
C VAL A 97 -1.73 -5.55 18.32
N ARG A 98 -1.94 -5.65 19.63
CA ARG A 98 -3.27 -5.77 20.21
C ARG A 98 -3.81 -4.43 20.64
N ILE A 99 -4.96 -4.04 20.10
CA ILE A 99 -5.72 -2.90 20.60
C ILE A 99 -6.56 -3.37 21.78
N VAL A 100 -6.07 -3.14 22.99
CA VAL A 100 -6.61 -3.68 24.24
C VAL A 100 -8.09 -3.33 24.46
N PRO A 101 -8.55 -2.07 24.26
CA PRO A 101 -9.95 -1.72 24.47
C PRO A 101 -10.95 -2.53 23.63
N PHE A 102 -10.52 -3.00 22.47
CA PHE A 102 -11.37 -3.76 21.54
C PHE A 102 -10.97 -5.25 21.46
N ARG A 103 -9.95 -5.66 22.22
CA ARG A 103 -9.38 -7.02 22.25
C ARG A 103 -9.04 -7.56 20.87
N ARG A 104 -8.65 -6.69 19.93
CA ARG A 104 -8.41 -7.05 18.53
C ARG A 104 -6.92 -7.01 18.19
N ASN A 105 -6.47 -8.02 17.46
CA ASN A 105 -5.12 -8.05 16.88
C ASN A 105 -5.13 -7.34 15.53
N VAL A 106 -4.12 -6.52 15.27
CA VAL A 106 -3.98 -5.74 14.04
C VAL A 106 -2.57 -5.94 13.51
N PHE A 107 -2.44 -6.19 12.21
CA PHE A 107 -1.15 -6.24 11.54
C PHE A 107 -0.72 -4.82 11.16
N LEU A 108 0.21 -4.25 11.90
CA LEU A 108 0.70 -2.89 11.70
C LEU A 108 1.92 -2.90 10.78
N MET A 109 1.82 -2.19 9.65
CA MET A 109 2.87 -2.04 8.65
C MET A 109 3.43 -0.62 8.67
N ARG A 110 4.76 -0.50 8.66
CA ARG A 110 5.48 0.78 8.74
C ARG A 110 6.54 0.88 7.64
N HIS A 111 6.13 0.73 6.39
CA HIS A 111 7.01 1.01 5.25
C HIS A 111 6.71 2.37 4.62
N GLN A 112 7.67 2.90 3.89
CA GLN A 112 7.49 4.13 3.12
C GLN A 112 6.52 3.90 1.96
N ALA A 113 5.68 4.89 1.66
CA ALA A 113 4.82 4.87 0.49
C ALA A 113 5.56 5.36 -0.77
N TYR A 114 5.39 4.62 -1.85
CA TYR A 114 5.93 4.91 -3.17
C TYR A 114 4.83 5.42 -4.10
N GLY A 115 5.23 5.99 -5.24
CA GLY A 115 4.28 6.52 -6.21
C GLY A 115 3.33 5.46 -6.78
N ALA A 116 3.75 4.19 -6.82
CA ALA A 116 2.89 3.09 -7.25
C ALA A 116 1.73 2.86 -6.27
N ASP A 117 1.98 2.96 -4.97
CA ASP A 117 0.96 2.81 -3.93
C ASP A 117 -0.06 3.94 -4.03
N TYR A 118 0.42 5.18 -4.25
CA TYR A 118 -0.48 6.31 -4.49
C TYR A 118 -1.35 6.11 -5.74
N GLN A 119 -0.75 5.69 -6.86
CA GLN A 119 -1.48 5.43 -8.11
C GLN A 119 -2.55 4.35 -7.97
N GLU A 120 -2.36 3.38 -7.08
CA GLU A 120 -3.35 2.32 -6.83
C GLU A 120 -4.71 2.88 -6.32
N TYR A 121 -4.65 3.99 -5.58
CA TYR A 121 -5.79 4.64 -4.92
C TYR A 121 -6.13 6.02 -5.47
N GLU A 122 -5.43 6.48 -6.52
CA GLU A 122 -5.64 7.79 -7.15
C GLU A 122 -7.11 8.00 -7.58
N TRP A 123 -7.76 6.97 -8.08
CA TRP A 123 -9.19 6.98 -8.45
C TRP A 123 -10.11 7.38 -7.30
N LEU A 124 -9.82 6.98 -6.05
CA LEU A 124 -10.60 7.40 -4.89
C LEU A 124 -10.36 8.88 -4.59
N PHE A 125 -9.12 9.33 -4.60
CA PHE A 125 -8.82 10.73 -4.28
C PHE A 125 -9.43 11.72 -5.27
N ARG A 126 -9.60 11.30 -6.52
CA ARG A 126 -10.16 12.14 -7.58
C ARG A 126 -11.68 12.24 -7.57
N HIS A 127 -12.37 11.20 -7.09
CA HIS A 127 -13.79 11.02 -7.40
C HIS A 127 -14.64 10.50 -6.24
N ALA A 128 -14.02 10.09 -5.12
CA ALA A 128 -14.75 9.61 -3.96
C ALA A 128 -15.10 10.76 -3.01
N ASP A 129 -16.35 10.78 -2.60
CA ASP A 129 -16.82 11.56 -1.45
C ASP A 129 -16.33 10.92 -0.15
N THR A 130 -16.19 11.75 0.87
CA THR A 130 -15.81 11.25 2.18
C THR A 130 -16.96 10.49 2.82
N GLY A 131 -16.68 9.35 3.45
CA GLY A 131 -17.71 8.62 4.19
C GLY A 131 -18.52 7.60 3.38
N ILE A 132 -18.36 7.55 2.04
CA ILE A 132 -19.10 6.64 1.16
C ILE A 132 -18.23 5.42 0.81
N TRP A 133 -18.87 4.25 0.67
CA TRP A 133 -18.22 3.02 0.21
C TRP A 133 -18.25 2.92 -1.32
N TYR A 134 -17.15 2.47 -1.89
CA TYR A 134 -16.93 2.38 -3.33
C TYR A 134 -16.34 1.04 -3.72
N GLU A 135 -16.71 0.55 -4.91
CA GLU A 135 -16.09 -0.62 -5.52
C GLU A 135 -15.06 -0.18 -6.58
N LYS A 136 -13.89 -0.82 -6.59
CA LYS A 136 -12.87 -0.57 -7.63
C LYS A 136 -13.34 -1.20 -8.95
N ALA A 137 -13.45 -0.40 -10.00
CA ALA A 137 -13.84 -0.90 -11.32
C ALA A 137 -12.86 -1.99 -11.79
N SER A 138 -13.35 -3.21 -11.94
CA SER A 138 -12.54 -4.30 -12.49
C SER A 138 -12.39 -4.10 -14.00
N LYS A 139 -11.16 -4.25 -14.52
CA LYS A 139 -10.85 -4.17 -15.96
C LYS A 139 -11.70 -5.14 -16.81
N SER A 140 -12.19 -6.23 -16.23
CA SER A 140 -13.06 -7.19 -16.93
C SER A 140 -14.51 -6.74 -17.06
N SER A 141 -14.95 -5.81 -16.20
CA SER A 141 -16.35 -5.34 -16.18
C SER A 141 -16.61 -4.19 -17.15
N SER A 142 -15.62 -3.35 -17.43
CA SER A 142 -15.74 -2.19 -18.33
C SER A 142 -15.99 -2.59 -19.79
N ALA A 143 -15.52 -3.76 -20.22
CA ALA A 143 -15.70 -4.25 -21.59
C ALA A 143 -17.18 -4.55 -21.96
N LYS A 144 -18.04 -4.80 -20.96
CA LYS A 144 -19.48 -5.06 -21.21
C LYS A 144 -20.33 -3.80 -21.25
N LEU A 145 -19.87 -2.69 -20.66
CA LEU A 145 -20.64 -1.44 -20.61
C LEU A 145 -20.46 -0.58 -21.88
N ALA A 146 -19.38 -0.76 -22.63
CA ALA A 146 -19.03 0.03 -23.81
C ALA A 146 -19.95 -0.15 -25.05
N LYS A 147 -21.10 -0.83 -24.90
CA LYS A 147 -22.08 -1.02 -26.01
C LYS A 147 -23.34 -0.15 -25.90
N CYS A 148 -23.54 0.56 -24.80
CA CYS A 148 -24.56 1.60 -24.71
C CYS A 148 -23.87 2.96 -24.54
N ASP A 149 -24.37 3.94 -25.29
CA ASP A 149 -24.10 5.37 -25.19
C ASP A 149 -22.98 5.91 -26.08
N THR A 150 -23.44 6.39 -27.23
CA THR A 150 -22.77 7.26 -28.19
C THR A 150 -22.72 8.69 -27.64
N GLU A 151 -21.95 8.94 -26.57
CA GLU A 151 -21.63 10.30 -26.11
C GLU A 151 -20.11 10.56 -26.28
N PRO A 152 -19.68 11.35 -27.28
CA PRO A 152 -18.31 11.31 -27.79
C PRO A 152 -17.23 12.04 -26.98
N PHE A 153 -17.46 12.54 -25.75
CA PHE A 153 -16.44 13.37 -25.08
C PHE A 153 -16.22 13.17 -23.57
N SER A 154 -16.85 12.19 -22.91
CA SER A 154 -16.54 11.90 -21.51
C SER A 154 -15.55 10.73 -21.42
N THR A 155 -14.29 11.02 -21.10
CA THR A 155 -13.22 10.03 -20.91
C THR A 155 -13.67 8.95 -19.93
N ALA A 156 -14.05 7.78 -20.46
CA ALA A 156 -14.79 6.73 -19.76
C ALA A 156 -14.03 5.95 -18.68
N GLN A 157 -12.89 6.46 -18.16
CA GLN A 157 -11.90 5.61 -17.52
C GLN A 157 -11.96 5.43 -16.00
N ASP A 158 -12.57 6.31 -15.20
CA ASP A 158 -12.50 6.14 -13.73
C ASP A 158 -13.79 6.55 -12.99
N LYS A 159 -14.95 6.12 -13.50
CA LYS A 159 -16.20 6.33 -12.74
C LYS A 159 -16.25 5.37 -11.55
N VAL A 160 -16.12 5.95 -10.37
CA VAL A 160 -16.14 5.27 -9.08
C VAL A 160 -17.57 4.84 -8.78
N LEU A 161 -17.77 3.55 -8.48
CA LEU A 161 -19.10 2.99 -8.25
C LEU A 161 -19.42 3.03 -6.75
N ALA A 162 -20.27 3.96 -6.34
CA ALA A 162 -20.76 4.02 -4.97
C ALA A 162 -21.61 2.78 -4.63
N VAL A 163 -21.48 2.28 -3.40
CA VAL A 163 -22.20 1.12 -2.89
C VAL A 163 -23.17 1.58 -1.78
N PRO A 164 -24.38 2.05 -2.12
CA PRO A 164 -25.29 2.74 -1.19
C PRO A 164 -25.80 1.87 -0.03
N HIS A 165 -25.62 0.55 -0.11
CA HIS A 165 -26.04 -0.41 0.92
C HIS A 165 -24.92 -1.38 1.30
N ALA A 166 -23.68 -0.91 1.27
CA ALA A 166 -22.52 -1.70 1.64
C ALA A 166 -22.69 -2.30 3.05
N LYS A 167 -22.39 -3.59 3.18
CA LYS A 167 -22.35 -4.32 4.46
C LYS A 167 -20.90 -4.68 4.78
N PRO A 168 -20.11 -3.73 5.30
CA PRO A 168 -18.69 -3.93 5.51
C PRO A 168 -18.43 -5.03 6.54
N LEU A 169 -17.69 -6.06 6.15
CA LEU A 169 -17.30 -7.16 7.01
C LEU A 169 -16.20 -6.74 8.00
N SER A 170 -16.26 -7.28 9.22
CA SER A 170 -15.19 -7.13 10.21
C SER A 170 -14.16 -8.23 10.01
N LEU A 171 -12.94 -7.86 9.66
CA LEU A 171 -11.82 -8.80 9.46
C LEU A 171 -11.26 -9.27 10.80
N GLU A 172 -10.83 -10.51 10.86
CA GLU A 172 -10.19 -11.07 12.06
C GLU A 172 -8.85 -10.39 12.38
N LEU A 173 -8.03 -10.18 11.34
CA LEU A 173 -6.73 -9.53 11.43
C LEU A 173 -6.65 -8.38 10.40
N PRO A 174 -7.23 -7.20 10.71
CA PRO A 174 -7.09 -6.03 9.85
C PRO A 174 -5.64 -5.60 9.71
N LYS A 175 -5.30 -5.05 8.55
CA LYS A 175 -3.99 -4.49 8.23
C LYS A 175 -4.05 -2.97 8.32
N VAL A 176 -3.10 -2.36 9.01
CA VAL A 176 -2.98 -0.91 9.10
C VAL A 176 -1.62 -0.50 8.58
N TRP A 177 -1.62 0.31 7.53
CA TRP A 177 -0.41 0.94 7.02
C TRP A 177 -0.28 2.35 7.62
N ALA A 178 0.63 2.48 8.59
CA ALA A 178 0.98 3.76 9.19
C ALA A 178 2.05 4.47 8.34
N SER A 179 1.63 5.14 7.26
CA SER A 179 2.55 5.84 6.35
C SER A 179 3.20 7.08 7.00
N ALA A 180 4.08 7.76 6.27
CA ALA A 180 4.71 9.00 6.74
C ALA A 180 3.66 10.06 7.10
N GLY A 181 2.50 10.07 6.40
CA GLY A 181 1.38 10.96 6.70
C GLY A 181 0.85 10.85 8.13
N LEU A 182 0.76 9.64 8.70
CA LEU A 182 0.26 9.46 10.06
C LEU A 182 1.35 9.49 11.13
N THR A 183 2.61 9.31 10.73
CA THR A 183 3.73 9.21 11.68
C THR A 183 4.51 10.50 11.80
N THR A 184 4.51 11.40 10.82
CA THR A 184 5.35 12.61 10.87
C THR A 184 4.68 13.72 11.68
N LEU A 185 5.41 14.29 12.66
CA LEU A 185 4.98 15.51 13.36
C LEU A 185 5.24 16.75 12.51
N LEU A 186 4.26 17.66 12.47
CA LEU A 186 4.39 18.92 11.76
C LEU A 186 5.26 19.94 12.52
N ASP A 187 5.21 19.91 13.86
CA ASP A 187 5.85 20.91 14.73
C ASP A 187 7.39 20.97 14.61
N ASP A 188 8.04 19.90 14.16
CA ASP A 188 9.50 19.87 13.98
C ASP A 188 9.99 20.69 12.78
N VAL A 189 9.10 21.08 11.85
CA VAL A 189 9.49 21.81 10.64
C VAL A 189 9.85 23.27 10.92
N SER A 190 9.32 23.85 11.99
CA SER A 190 9.50 25.28 12.28
C SER A 190 10.78 25.59 13.07
N ARG A 191 11.41 24.60 13.73
CA ARG A 191 12.57 24.82 14.61
C ARG A 191 13.94 24.57 13.96
N GLY A 192 13.98 24.07 12.73
CA GLY A 192 15.17 23.41 12.19
C GLY A 192 16.22 24.27 11.47
N THR A 193 16.32 25.59 11.68
CA THR A 193 17.31 26.37 10.90
C THR A 193 18.25 27.30 11.70
N ASP A 194 17.95 27.61 12.97
CA ASP A 194 18.78 28.59 13.72
C ASP A 194 19.57 28.01 14.91
N ALA A 195 19.57 26.69 15.10
CA ALA A 195 20.23 26.06 16.24
C ALA A 195 21.72 25.77 15.99
N ALA A 196 22.51 26.82 15.75
CA ALA A 196 23.93 26.81 16.07
C ALA A 196 24.19 27.90 17.11
N SER A 197 24.49 27.48 18.35
CA SER A 197 25.03 28.30 19.45
C SER A 197 24.00 29.04 20.32
N SER A 198 23.41 28.35 21.31
CA SER A 198 23.03 29.00 22.58
C SER A 198 22.73 27.95 23.66
N SER A 199 23.74 27.63 24.46
CA SER A 199 23.62 26.85 25.67
C SER A 199 23.01 27.75 26.76
N GLY A 200 21.68 27.84 26.83
CA GLY A 200 21.02 28.71 27.79
C GLY A 200 19.56 28.37 28.00
N SER A 201 19.28 27.60 29.04
CA SER A 201 17.96 27.26 29.57
C SER A 201 17.07 28.50 29.74
N GLN A 202 15.95 28.58 29.01
CA GLN A 202 14.72 29.21 29.53
C GLN A 202 13.49 28.75 28.75
N TYR A 203 12.56 28.08 29.44
CA TYR A 203 11.19 27.83 28.96
C TYR A 203 10.46 29.17 28.85
N GLN A 204 10.63 29.88 27.73
CA GLN A 204 9.67 30.87 27.31
C GLN A 204 8.82 30.24 26.20
N SER A 205 7.56 29.93 26.53
CA SER A 205 6.49 29.84 25.55
C SER A 205 6.26 31.24 24.99
N THR A 206 7.18 31.72 24.17
CA THR A 206 6.88 32.85 23.29
C THR A 206 5.93 32.32 22.23
N SER A 207 4.69 32.81 22.34
CA SER A 207 3.66 32.91 21.30
C SER A 207 4.30 33.51 20.04
N LEU A 208 5.07 32.70 19.33
CA LEU A 208 5.67 33.01 18.04
C LEU A 208 4.53 33.10 17.05
N ALA A 209 4.48 34.23 16.36
CA ALA A 209 3.51 34.59 15.34
C ALA A 209 2.99 33.35 14.61
N GLN A 210 1.66 33.18 14.66
CA GLN A 210 0.91 32.29 13.79
C GLN A 210 1.22 32.68 12.34
N SER A 211 2.35 32.20 11.82
CA SER A 211 2.53 32.06 10.38
C SER A 211 1.32 31.26 9.92
N GLU A 212 0.60 31.79 8.93
CA GLU A 212 -0.62 31.22 8.37
C GLU A 212 -0.29 29.88 7.71
N ALA A 213 -0.02 28.86 8.52
CA ALA A 213 0.25 27.51 8.05
C ALA A 213 -1.00 27.07 7.29
N MET A 214 -0.83 26.75 6.02
CA MET A 214 -1.96 26.39 5.18
C MET A 214 -2.67 25.18 5.79
N PRO A 215 -4.01 25.19 5.87
CA PRO A 215 -4.76 24.08 6.41
C PRO A 215 -4.46 22.80 5.61
N LEU A 216 -4.10 21.74 6.32
CA LEU A 216 -3.80 20.43 5.74
C LEU A 216 -4.99 19.48 5.90
N VAL A 217 -5.13 18.56 4.94
CA VAL A 217 -6.13 17.49 4.97
C VAL A 217 -5.41 16.15 4.93
N TYR A 218 -5.70 15.30 5.92
CA TYR A 218 -5.21 13.93 6.03
C TYR A 218 -6.23 13.00 5.40
N CYS A 219 -5.84 12.30 4.34
CA CYS A 219 -6.70 11.39 3.61
C CYS A 219 -6.34 9.94 3.96
N LEU A 220 -7.33 9.15 4.37
CA LEU A 220 -7.19 7.73 4.66
C LEU A 220 -8.03 6.91 3.70
N VAL A 221 -7.42 5.86 3.16
CA VAL A 221 -8.11 4.83 2.37
C VAL A 221 -8.35 3.63 3.27
N ILE A 222 -9.63 3.41 3.60
CA ILE A 222 -10.10 2.26 4.36
C ILE A 222 -10.60 1.19 3.38
N SER A 223 -10.38 -0.09 3.68
CA SER A 223 -10.96 -1.17 2.88
C SER A 223 -11.46 -2.35 3.72
N THR A 224 -12.45 -3.04 3.17
CA THR A 224 -12.92 -4.34 3.66
C THR A 224 -13.67 -5.08 2.54
N PHE A 225 -14.37 -6.15 2.89
CA PHE A 225 -15.25 -6.89 2.00
C PHE A 225 -16.72 -6.53 2.25
N ASP A 226 -17.51 -6.52 1.19
CA ASP A 226 -18.97 -6.41 1.25
C ASP A 226 -19.61 -7.79 1.49
N ALA A 227 -20.55 -7.87 2.43
CA ALA A 227 -21.23 -9.11 2.82
C ALA A 227 -22.39 -9.51 1.89
N ASP A 228 -22.79 -8.65 0.95
CA ASP A 228 -24.08 -8.77 0.23
C ASP A 228 -24.12 -9.85 -0.86
N HIS A 229 -23.16 -10.77 -0.86
CA HIS A 229 -23.23 -11.98 -1.66
C HIS A 229 -23.51 -13.18 -0.77
N THR A 230 -24.71 -13.72 -0.92
CA THR A 230 -25.15 -15.05 -0.48
C THR A 230 -24.17 -16.12 -0.96
N PHE A 231 -23.06 -16.28 -0.24
CA PHE A 231 -22.12 -17.36 -0.48
C PHE A 231 -22.43 -18.51 0.48
N PRO A 232 -22.58 -19.74 -0.02
CA PRO A 232 -22.65 -20.91 0.83
C PRO A 232 -21.34 -21.04 1.64
N GLN A 233 -21.51 -21.50 2.87
CA GLN A 233 -20.75 -21.18 4.08
C GLN A 233 -19.28 -21.65 4.14
N GLU A 234 -18.67 -22.17 3.07
CA GLU A 234 -17.54 -23.10 3.25
C GLU A 234 -16.28 -22.92 2.38
N ALA A 235 -16.16 -21.91 1.50
CA ALA A 235 -14.92 -21.82 0.70
C ALA A 235 -14.49 -20.39 0.38
N HIS A 236 -13.69 -19.82 1.30
CA HIS A 236 -12.91 -18.59 1.15
C HIS A 236 -13.75 -17.32 0.94
N TYR A 237 -13.43 -16.25 1.67
CA TYR A 237 -14.11 -14.95 1.51
C TYR A 237 -13.96 -14.41 0.08
N LYS A 238 -14.91 -14.76 -0.81
CA LYS A 238 -15.07 -14.19 -2.15
C LYS A 238 -15.94 -12.93 -2.11
N GLY A 239 -15.86 -12.17 -1.02
CA GLY A 239 -16.52 -10.88 -0.92
C GLY A 239 -15.93 -9.91 -1.94
N ARG A 240 -16.74 -8.96 -2.41
CA ARG A 240 -16.24 -7.85 -3.23
C ARG A 240 -15.45 -6.89 -2.33
N HIS A 241 -14.29 -6.46 -2.79
CA HIS A 241 -13.52 -5.44 -2.09
C HIS A 241 -14.22 -4.09 -2.22
N ILE A 242 -14.49 -3.47 -1.07
CA ILE A 242 -15.03 -2.12 -1.00
C ILE A 242 -14.03 -1.21 -0.28
N TYR A 243 -14.03 0.05 -0.69
CA TYR A 243 -13.09 1.08 -0.25
C TYR A 243 -13.85 2.30 0.23
N LYS A 244 -13.30 3.03 1.20
CA LYS A 244 -13.89 4.25 1.75
C LYS A 244 -12.79 5.28 1.94
N LEU A 245 -13.01 6.49 1.44
CA LEU A 245 -12.12 7.62 1.66
C LEU A 245 -12.58 8.42 2.90
N ILE A 246 -11.67 8.66 3.83
CA ILE A 246 -11.90 9.56 4.97
C ILE A 246 -10.93 10.74 4.87
N LYS A 247 -11.46 11.97 4.99
CA LYS A 247 -10.68 13.22 5.07
C LYS A 247 -10.74 13.75 6.50
N CYS A 248 -9.59 14.03 7.11
CA CYS A 248 -9.46 14.58 8.45
C CYS A 248 -8.69 15.90 8.43
N GLY A 249 -9.07 16.87 9.27
CA GLY A 249 -8.40 18.18 9.36
C GLY A 249 -7.11 18.18 10.20
N SER A 250 -6.78 17.06 10.85
CA SER A 250 -5.54 16.92 11.63
C SER A 250 -5.02 15.49 11.62
N ARG A 251 -3.74 15.36 11.97
CA ARG A 251 -3.08 14.06 12.14
C ARG A 251 -3.74 13.25 13.25
N GLU A 252 -4.05 13.88 14.36
CA GLU A 252 -4.61 13.23 15.56
C GLU A 252 -6.00 12.67 15.26
N ALA A 253 -6.82 13.41 14.51
CA ALA A 253 -8.11 12.93 14.03
C ALA A 253 -7.95 11.74 13.08
N ALA A 254 -6.97 11.79 12.16
CA ALA A 254 -6.68 10.68 11.25
C ALA A 254 -6.19 9.42 11.99
N VAL A 255 -5.30 9.57 12.97
CA VAL A 255 -4.81 8.46 13.80
C VAL A 255 -5.95 7.86 14.64
N LEU A 256 -6.84 8.69 15.17
CA LEU A 256 -8.02 8.24 15.89
C LEU A 256 -8.97 7.44 14.98
N GLU A 257 -9.22 7.92 13.77
CA GLU A 257 -10.03 7.20 12.77
C GLU A 257 -9.41 5.85 12.43
N ALA A 258 -8.10 5.80 12.18
CA ALA A 258 -7.40 4.54 11.91
C ALA A 258 -7.50 3.55 13.08
N PHE A 259 -7.42 4.04 14.32
CA PHE A 259 -7.56 3.24 15.53
C PHE A 259 -8.97 2.63 15.67
N TYR A 260 -10.02 3.41 15.41
CA TYR A 260 -11.41 2.92 15.45
C TYR A 260 -11.74 2.02 14.25
N ALA A 261 -11.31 2.37 13.05
CA ALA A 261 -11.48 1.57 11.84
C ALA A 261 -10.90 0.16 12.03
N ALA A 262 -9.64 0.07 12.47
CA ALA A 262 -9.01 -1.23 12.70
C ALA A 262 -9.55 -1.92 13.95
N GLY A 263 -9.66 -1.21 15.05
CA GLY A 263 -9.96 -1.78 16.36
C GLY A 263 -11.43 -2.18 16.56
N VAL A 264 -12.34 -1.23 16.36
CA VAL A 264 -13.78 -1.47 16.53
C VAL A 264 -14.33 -2.23 15.33
N HIS A 265 -14.09 -1.68 14.14
CA HIS A 265 -14.75 -2.18 12.94
C HIS A 265 -14.03 -3.36 12.29
N GLY A 266 -12.74 -3.58 12.58
CA GLY A 266 -11.98 -4.64 11.94
C GLY A 266 -11.68 -4.37 10.47
N TRP A 267 -11.55 -3.12 10.06
CA TRP A 267 -11.28 -2.74 8.67
C TRP A 267 -9.79 -2.47 8.45
N ASN A 268 -9.35 -2.62 7.21
CA ASN A 268 -7.98 -2.26 6.85
C ASN A 268 -7.85 -0.76 6.68
N VAL A 269 -6.69 -0.22 7.02
CA VAL A 269 -6.23 1.11 6.60
C VAL A 269 -5.10 0.89 5.61
N LEU A 270 -5.42 1.02 4.32
CA LEU A 270 -4.51 0.63 3.24
C LEU A 270 -3.51 1.71 2.90
N PHE A 271 -3.89 2.98 2.93
CA PHE A 271 -3.02 4.05 2.49
C PHE A 271 -3.41 5.36 3.16
N THR A 272 -2.41 6.18 3.46
CA THR A 272 -2.63 7.52 3.99
C THR A 272 -1.72 8.54 3.32
N CYS A 273 -2.27 9.71 3.01
CA CYS A 273 -1.53 10.85 2.48
C CYS A 273 -2.04 12.16 3.08
N VAL A 274 -1.27 13.24 2.85
CA VAL A 274 -1.59 14.59 3.28
C VAL A 274 -1.60 15.51 2.07
N MET A 275 -2.61 16.37 2.01
CA MET A 275 -2.83 17.34 0.94
C MET A 275 -3.11 18.72 1.55
N ARG A 276 -3.06 19.79 0.77
CA ARG A 276 -3.57 21.09 1.21
C ARG A 276 -5.09 21.11 1.09
N LEU A 277 -5.75 21.79 2.02
CA LEU A 277 -7.17 22.11 1.88
C LEU A 277 -7.35 23.01 0.64
N GLY A 278 -8.30 22.64 -0.23
CA GLY A 278 -8.53 23.34 -1.50
C GLY A 278 -7.67 22.85 -2.68
N ASP A 279 -6.63 22.03 -2.46
CA ASP A 279 -5.93 21.34 -3.56
C ASP A 279 -6.73 20.09 -3.99
N GLU A 280 -7.96 20.27 -4.44
CA GLU A 280 -8.82 19.19 -4.93
C GLU A 280 -8.55 18.91 -6.41
N PHE A 281 -8.70 17.65 -6.82
CA PHE A 281 -8.41 17.20 -8.18
C PHE A 281 -9.38 17.76 -9.23
N GLU A 282 -10.55 18.26 -8.82
CA GLU A 282 -11.52 18.86 -9.73
C GLU A 282 -11.03 20.20 -10.29
N GLU A 283 -10.26 20.96 -9.50
CA GLU A 283 -9.82 22.32 -9.87
C GLU A 283 -8.54 22.32 -10.72
N LYS A 284 -7.69 21.30 -10.57
CA LYS A 284 -6.36 21.25 -11.19
C LYS A 284 -6.19 19.94 -11.96
N PRO A 285 -6.39 19.93 -13.28
CA PRO A 285 -6.15 18.76 -14.12
C PRO A 285 -4.63 18.54 -14.27
N GLY A 286 -4.00 17.99 -13.23
CA GLY A 286 -2.56 17.76 -13.18
C GLY A 286 -2.21 16.46 -12.46
N LYS A 287 -1.02 15.93 -12.77
CA LYS A 287 -0.49 14.75 -12.10
C LYS A 287 -0.14 15.10 -10.65
N ALA A 288 -0.51 14.23 -9.72
CA ALA A 288 -0.12 14.40 -8.33
C ALA A 288 1.42 14.39 -8.19
N MET A 289 1.96 15.40 -7.51
CA MET A 289 3.40 15.53 -7.25
C MET A 289 3.71 15.18 -5.80
N LYS A 290 4.63 14.24 -5.59
CA LYS A 290 5.14 13.92 -4.26
C LYS A 290 5.99 15.09 -3.74
N VAL A 291 5.62 15.62 -2.58
CA VAL A 291 6.37 16.70 -1.89
C VAL A 291 6.74 16.28 -0.48
N ARG A 292 7.67 17.00 0.17
CA ARG A 292 7.91 16.82 1.61
C ARG A 292 6.80 17.50 2.41
N LEU A 293 6.45 16.99 3.60
CA LEU A 293 5.44 17.61 4.47
C LEU A 293 5.75 19.08 4.78
N ALA A 294 7.02 19.40 5.05
CA ALA A 294 7.48 20.76 5.27
C ALA A 294 7.20 21.71 4.09
N GLN A 295 7.39 21.22 2.87
CA GLN A 295 7.10 21.98 1.64
C GLN A 295 5.59 22.09 1.41
N LEU A 296 4.82 21.08 1.83
CA LEU A 296 3.37 21.12 1.75
C LEU A 296 2.79 22.16 2.71
N ALA A 297 3.35 22.36 3.90
CA ALA A 297 2.83 23.32 4.88
C ALA A 297 3.20 24.79 4.59
N ARG A 298 4.31 25.04 3.89
CA ARG A 298 4.79 26.40 3.60
C ARG A 298 4.20 26.93 2.29
N GLU A 299 3.70 28.16 2.32
CA GLU A 299 3.29 28.90 1.13
C GLU A 299 4.52 29.41 0.35
N GLU A 300 5.36 28.50 -0.15
CA GLU A 300 6.41 28.92 -1.07
C GLU A 300 5.78 29.22 -2.44
N ALA A 301 5.77 30.50 -2.76
CA ALA A 301 5.21 31.18 -3.93
C ALA A 301 5.85 30.82 -5.28
N GLU A 302 6.30 29.58 -5.45
CA GLU A 302 6.62 29.02 -6.77
C GLU A 302 5.30 28.58 -7.44
N ALA A 303 4.48 29.58 -7.76
CA ALA A 303 3.07 29.52 -8.09
C ALA A 303 2.72 28.95 -9.47
N GLU A 304 3.57 28.17 -10.13
CA GLU A 304 3.34 27.78 -11.54
C GLU A 304 3.53 26.29 -11.86
N LYS A 305 3.61 25.40 -10.87
CA LYS A 305 3.57 23.96 -11.17
C LYS A 305 2.13 23.45 -11.11
N GLU A 306 1.56 23.30 -12.31
CA GLU A 306 0.29 22.66 -12.61
C GLU A 306 0.26 21.23 -12.03
N GLY A 307 -0.32 21.05 -10.84
CA GLY A 307 -0.44 19.74 -10.20
C GLY A 307 -0.82 19.78 -8.72
N VAL A 308 -1.52 18.74 -8.28
CA VAL A 308 -1.91 18.54 -6.87
C VAL A 308 -0.71 18.04 -6.08
N ARG A 309 -0.34 18.73 -5.00
CA ARG A 309 0.80 18.33 -4.15
C ARG A 309 0.34 17.37 -3.07
N VAL A 310 1.01 16.24 -2.96
CA VAL A 310 0.64 15.17 -2.02
C VAL A 310 1.88 14.71 -1.25
N PHE A 311 1.76 14.55 0.06
CA PHE A 311 2.76 13.93 0.92
C PHE A 311 2.33 12.52 1.33
N TYR A 312 3.21 11.53 1.12
CA TYR A 312 3.01 10.12 1.50
C TYR A 312 4.34 9.41 1.74
#